data_AF-A0A1I6LRJ3-F1
#
_entry.id   AF-A0A1I6LRJ3-F1
#
_cell.length_a   1.000
_cell.length_b   1.000
_cell.length_c   1.000
_cell.angle_alpha   90.00
_cell.angle_beta   90.00
_cell.angle_gamma   90.00
#
_symmetry.space_group_name_H-M   'P 1'
#
loop_
_entity.id
_entity.type
_entity.pdbx_description
1 polymer ?
#
loop_
_entity_poly.entity_id
_entity_poly.type
_entity_poly.pdbx_seq_one_letter_code
_entity_poly.pdbx_strand_id
1 'polypeptide(L)'
;MANRDELQGERREVPAPDFVVPGIRCALEMIIVGSIVGLIGLPASSALHLGVVLIAMTVSMVVVLFWALNHHIAEWVRRAQGKPTLTDGGNSGPF
;
A
#
# COMPACT_ATOMS: atom_id res chain seq x y z
N MET A 1 -25.95 -16.95 -35.68
CA MET A 1 -25.06 -17.68 -34.76
C MET A 1 -24.03 -16.67 -34.28
N ALA A 2 -24.27 -16.05 -33.12
CA ALA A 2 -23.35 -15.07 -32.57
C ALA A 2 -22.01 -15.77 -32.30
N ASN A 3 -20.95 -15.20 -32.85
CA ASN A 3 -19.64 -15.83 -32.89
C ASN A 3 -19.09 -15.87 -31.45
N ARG A 4 -18.75 -17.07 -30.96
CA ARG A 4 -18.16 -17.24 -29.62
C ARG A 4 -16.85 -16.45 -29.45
N ASP A 5 -16.26 -16.03 -30.56
CA ASP A 5 -15.08 -15.18 -30.62
C ASP A 5 -15.37 -13.71 -30.20
N GLU A 6 -16.59 -13.20 -30.42
CA GLU A 6 -16.99 -11.84 -29.99
C GLU A 6 -17.16 -11.77 -28.47
N LEU A 7 -17.60 -12.86 -27.83
CA LEU A 7 -17.68 -12.96 -26.37
C LEU A 7 -16.29 -13.09 -25.69
N GLN A 8 -15.27 -13.50 -26.44
CA GLN A 8 -13.90 -13.60 -25.91
C GLN A 8 -13.11 -12.30 -26.03
N GLY A 9 -13.46 -11.43 -26.99
CA GLY A 9 -12.82 -10.12 -27.19
C GLY A 9 -13.05 -9.11 -26.06
N GLU A 10 -14.00 -9.36 -25.16
CA GLU A 10 -14.36 -8.46 -24.08
C GLU A 10 -13.98 -8.96 -22.68
N ARG A 11 -13.10 -9.97 -22.59
CA ARG A 11 -12.41 -10.27 -21.34
C ARG A 11 -11.40 -9.15 -21.09
N ARG A 12 -11.86 -8.00 -20.57
CA ARG A 12 -11.01 -6.94 -20.03
C ARG A 12 -10.11 -7.58 -18.98
N GLU A 13 -8.89 -7.88 -19.39
CA GLU A 13 -7.85 -8.35 -18.49
C GLU A 13 -7.63 -7.22 -17.50
N VAL A 14 -8.07 -7.42 -16.26
CA VAL A 14 -7.90 -6.42 -15.20
C VAL A 14 -6.38 -6.17 -15.12
N PRO A 15 -5.87 -4.93 -15.12
CA PRO A 15 -4.44 -4.70 -14.98
C PRO A 15 -3.95 -5.19 -13.61
N ALA A 16 -2.77 -5.82 -13.55
CA ALA A 16 -2.19 -6.29 -12.29
C ALA A 16 -1.97 -5.11 -11.32
N PRO A 17 -2.19 -5.30 -9.99
CA PRO A 17 -1.86 -4.29 -9.00
C PRO A 17 -0.41 -3.86 -9.13
N ASP A 18 -0.17 -2.55 -9.20
CA ASP A 18 1.17 -1.99 -9.26
C ASP A 18 1.85 -2.07 -7.89
N PHE A 19 3.14 -2.41 -7.86
CA PHE A 19 3.96 -2.48 -6.65
C PHE A 19 4.67 -1.15 -6.34
N VAL A 20 4.84 -0.29 -7.35
CA VAL A 20 5.66 0.92 -7.22
C VAL A 20 4.97 1.97 -6.34
N VAL A 21 3.71 2.29 -6.64
CA VAL A 21 2.95 3.31 -5.88
C VAL A 21 2.74 2.90 -4.40
N PRO A 22 2.30 1.66 -4.07
CA PRO A 22 2.18 1.24 -2.68
C PRO A 22 3.52 1.18 -1.96
N GLY A 23 4.58 0.75 -2.65
CA GLY A 23 5.94 0.72 -2.10
C GLY A 23 6.46 2.11 -1.72
N ILE A 24 6.27 3.10 -2.60
CA ILE A 24 6.66 4.49 -2.34
C ILE A 24 5.88 5.06 -1.15
N ARG A 25 4.57 4.83 -1.10
CA ARG A 25 3.74 5.27 0.02
C ARG A 25 4.20 4.64 1.34
N CYS A 26 4.48 3.34 1.35
CA CYS A 26 5.02 2.66 2.53
C CYS A 26 6.36 3.26 2.97
N ALA A 27 7.26 3.53 2.02
CA ALA A 27 8.55 4.14 2.33
C ALA A 27 8.38 5.54 2.95
N LEU A 28 7.48 6.37 2.40
CA LEU A 28 7.16 7.69 2.93
C LEU A 28 6.55 7.60 4.35
N GLU A 29 5.60 6.69 4.57
CA GLU A 29 5.00 6.48 5.89
C GLU A 29 6.05 6.03 6.93
N MET A 30 6.98 5.13 6.55
CA MET A 30 8.09 4.72 7.42
C MET A 30 9.04 5.88 7.74
N ILE A 31 9.40 6.71 6.76
CA ILE A 31 10.26 7.88 6.97
C ILE A 31 9.61 8.88 7.92
N ILE A 32 8.32 9.17 7.73
CA ILE A 32 7.57 10.10 8.57
C ILE A 32 7.51 9.59 10.01
N VAL A 33 7.09 8.34 10.20
CA VAL A 33 6.99 7.73 11.54
C VAL A 33 8.34 7.65 12.22
N GLY A 34 9.38 7.22 11.49
CA GLY A 34 10.74 7.17 12.01
C GLY A 34 11.25 8.54 12.43
N SER A 35 11.00 9.57 11.60
CA SER A 35 11.41 10.95 11.89
C SER A 35 10.71 11.51 13.12
N ILE A 36 9.40 11.27 13.28
CA ILE A 36 8.64 11.70 14.46
C ILE A 36 9.23 11.08 15.73
N VAL A 37 9.41 9.76 15.75
CA VAL A 37 9.95 9.06 16.93
C VAL A 37 11.39 9.49 17.20
N GLY A 38 12.21 9.63 16.17
CA GLY A 38 13.60 10.09 16.29
C GLY A 38 13.71 11.53 16.81
N LEU A 39 12.88 12.45 16.33
CA LEU A 39 12.85 13.84 16.82
C LEU A 39 12.40 13.94 18.28
N ILE A 40 11.44 13.10 18.70
CA ILE A 40 11.03 13.00 20.10
C ILE A 40 12.15 12.44 20.98
N GLY A 41 12.96 11.51 20.45
CA GLY A 41 14.08 10.90 21.18
C GLY A 41 15.40 11.65 21.12
N LEU A 42 15.60 12.57 20.17
CA LEU A 42 16.78 13.43 20.06
C LEU A 42 17.14 14.21 21.34
N PRO A 43 16.19 14.73 22.14
CA PRO A 43 16.52 15.34 23.43
C PRO A 43 16.87 14.33 24.55
N ALA A 44 16.92 13.02 24.27
CA ALA A 44 17.26 12.02 25.28
C ALA A 44 18.75 12.07 25.66
N SER A 45 19.02 12.56 26.86
CA SER A 45 20.36 12.61 27.46
C SER A 45 20.80 11.29 28.10
N SER A 46 19.89 10.31 28.24
CA SER A 46 20.19 9.01 28.85
C SER A 46 20.11 7.86 27.83
N ALA A 47 21.11 6.98 27.86
CA ALA A 47 21.22 5.85 26.93
C ALA A 47 20.01 4.91 26.99
N LEU A 48 19.40 4.75 28.17
CA LEU A 48 18.17 3.97 28.34
C LEU A 48 16.98 4.57 27.57
N HIS A 49 16.80 5.89 27.61
CA HIS A 49 15.72 6.55 26.87
C HIS A 49 15.93 6.42 25.36
N LEU A 50 17.16 6.58 24.88
CA LEU A 50 17.50 6.41 23.47
C LEU A 50 17.25 4.97 22.99
N GLY A 51 17.55 3.97 23.82
CA GLY A 51 17.24 2.57 23.54
C GLY A 51 15.75 2.29 23.40
N VAL A 52 14.92 2.84 24.30
CA VAL A 52 13.45 2.71 24.23
C VAL A 52 12.90 3.38 22.97
N VAL A 53 13.40 4.56 22.62
CA VAL A 53 13.02 5.27 21.39
C VAL A 53 13.35 4.44 20.14
N LEU A 54 14.55 3.85 20.06
CA LEU A 54 14.94 3.02 18.92
C LEU A 54 14.05 1.78 18.79
N ILE A 55 13.70 1.13 19.90
CA ILE A 55 12.78 -0.01 19.90
C ILE A 55 11.40 0.44 19.41
N ALA A 56 10.87 1.54 19.96
CA ALA A 56 9.59 2.08 19.54
C ALA A 56 9.58 2.42 18.03
N MET A 57 10.63 3.08 17.54
CA MET A 57 10.81 3.41 16.13
C MET A 57 10.78 2.16 15.25
N THR A 58 11.54 1.14 15.64
CA THR A 58 11.62 -0.14 14.91
C THR A 58 10.26 -0.83 14.87
N VAL A 59 9.58 -0.93 16.00
CA VAL A 59 8.26 -1.55 16.10
C VAL A 59 7.24 -0.79 15.23
N SER A 60 7.23 0.54 15.29
CA SER A 60 6.33 1.35 14.47
C SER A 60 6.58 1.18 12.97
N MET A 61 7.85 1.15 12.53
CA MET A 61 8.19 0.88 11.12
C MET A 61 7.72 -0.51 10.67
N VAL A 62 7.90 -1.53 11.51
CA VAL A 62 7.43 -2.89 11.23
C VAL A 62 5.90 -2.92 11.10
N VAL A 63 5.17 -2.25 11.98
CA VAL A 63 3.70 -2.18 11.89
C VAL A 63 3.24 -1.54 10.59
N VAL A 64 3.85 -0.43 10.18
CA VAL A 64 3.54 0.24 8.89
C VAL A 64 3.83 -0.68 7.72
N LEU A 65 4.98 -1.37 7.73
CA LEU A 65 5.36 -2.31 6.67
C LEU A 65 4.34 -3.45 6.54
N PHE A 66 4.01 -4.12 7.65
CA PHE A 66 3.04 -5.21 7.65
C PHE A 66 1.64 -4.74 7.27
N TRP A 67 1.26 -3.53 7.66
CA TRP A 67 -0.02 -2.95 7.25
C TRP A 67 -0.08 -2.71 5.74
N ALA A 68 0.95 -2.10 5.16
CA ALA A 68 1.03 -1.88 3.72
C ALA A 68 1.03 -3.20 2.93
N LEU A 69 1.80 -4.20 3.40
CA LEU A 69 1.83 -5.54 2.80
C LEU A 69 0.46 -6.22 2.88
N ASN A 70 -0.21 -6.20 4.03
CA ASN A 70 -1.54 -6.80 4.18
C ASN A 70 -2.56 -6.14 3.26
N HIS A 71 -2.52 -4.81 3.12
CA HIS A 71 -3.41 -4.09 2.22
C HIS A 71 -3.17 -4.51 0.76
N HIS A 72 -1.91 -4.57 0.34
CA HIS A 72 -1.55 -4.97 -1.02
C HIS A 72 -1.96 -6.42 -1.31
N ILE A 73 -1.68 -7.36 -0.39
CA ILE A 73 -2.10 -8.77 -0.52
C ILE A 73 -3.63 -8.88 -0.62
N ALA A 74 -4.38 -8.10 0.17
CA ALA A 74 -5.84 -8.10 0.09
C ALA A 74 -6.36 -7.66 -1.29
N GLU A 75 -5.68 -6.72 -1.96
CA GLU A 75 -6.02 -6.32 -3.33
C GLU A 75 -5.74 -7.42 -4.35
N TRP A 76 -4.62 -8.13 -4.21
CA TRP A 76 -4.31 -9.31 -5.03
C TRP A 76 -5.32 -10.44 -4.83
N VAL A 77 -5.74 -10.70 -3.58
CA VAL A 77 -6.78 -11.70 -3.28
C VAL A 77 -8.13 -11.27 -3.88
N ARG A 78 -8.49 -9.99 -3.78
CA ARG A 78 -9.74 -9.45 -4.37
C ARG A 78 -9.75 -9.61 -5.89
N ARG A 79 -8.62 -9.37 -6.55
CA ARG A 79 -8.43 -9.65 -7.98
C ARG A 79 -8.59 -11.13 -8.31
N ALA A 80 -7.93 -12.01 -7.56
CA ALA A 80 -8.02 -13.45 -7.78
C ALA A 80 -9.45 -13.99 -7.60
N GLN A 81 -10.25 -13.36 -6.74
CA GLN A 81 -11.67 -13.66 -6.54
C GLN A 81 -12.60 -13.08 -7.64
N GLY A 82 -12.06 -12.39 -8.65
CA GLY A 82 -12.85 -11.81 -9.74
C GLY A 82 -13.74 -10.63 -9.33
N LYS A 83 -13.53 -10.06 -8.13
CA LYS A 83 -14.20 -8.82 -7.73
C LYS A 83 -13.50 -7.66 -8.44
N PRO A 84 -14.21 -6.87 -9.27
CA PRO A 84 -13.61 -5.72 -9.92
C PRO A 84 -13.03 -4.80 -8.85
N THR A 85 -11.71 -4.61 -8.87
CA THR A 85 -11.10 -3.43 -8.28
C THR A 85 -11.67 -2.25 -9.07
N LEU A 86 -12.63 -1.53 -8.49
CA LEU A 86 -13.18 -0.30 -9.08
C LEU A 86 -12.01 0.61 -9.45
N THR A 87 -11.61 0.57 -10.72
CA THR A 87 -11.01 1.71 -11.37
C THR A 87 -12.20 2.60 -11.66
N ASP A 88 -12.47 3.54 -10.76
CA ASP A 88 -13.30 4.69 -11.10
C ASP A 88 -12.48 5.57 -12.07
N GLY A 89 -12.31 5.04 -13.28
CA GLY A 89 -11.95 5.78 -14.48
C GLY A 89 -13.21 6.36 -15.11
N GLY A 90 -14.13 6.83 -14.26
CA GLY A 90 -15.31 7.58 -14.63
C GLY A 90 -14.90 8.92 -15.22
N ASN A 91 -14.46 8.89 -16.47
CA ASN A 91 -14.61 9.95 -17.44
C ASN A 91 -16.07 10.43 -17.39
N SER A 92 -16.33 11.44 -16.57
CA SER A 92 -17.64 12.06 -16.41
C SER A 92 -17.93 12.98 -17.60
N GLY A 93 -18.18 12.39 -18.77
CA GLY A 93 -18.97 12.97 -19.86
C GLY A 93 -18.50 14.29 -20.51
N PRO A 94 -19.12 14.67 -21.64
CA PRO A 94 -18.66 15.76 -22.48
C PRO A 94 -19.26 17.10 -22.03
N PHE A 95 -18.41 17.95 -21.47
CA PHE A 95 -18.53 19.41 -21.59
C PHE A 95 -17.18 19.95 -22.03
#